data_AF-A0A085VZU4-F1
#
_entry.id   AF-A0A085VZU4-F1
#
_cell.length_a   1.000
_cell.length_b   1.000
_cell.length_c   1.000
_cell.angle_alpha   90.00
_cell.angle_beta   90.00
_cell.angle_gamma   90.00
#
_symmetry.space_group_name_H-M   'P 1'
#
loop_
_entity.id
_entity.type
_entity.pdbx_description
1 polymer ?
#
loop_
_entity_poly.entity_id
_entity_poly.type
_entity_poly.pdbx_seq_one_letter_code
_entity_poly.pdbx_strand_id
1 'polypeptide(L)'
;MKRNETGGTGTVVDLQGARRERRLDLYRARLADRMADNRAMLETLYKGGTLFSPEGTRQGRALLKARQLLQRVNTLVELLSGEGVTPPPRLPARVEEVYEELDTLLARSDALSGRDGASVARLPRS
;
A
#
# COMPACT_ATOMS: atom_id res chain seq x y z
N MET A 1 33.73 48.96 -11.62
CA MET A 1 34.25 47.82 -10.83
C MET A 1 33.04 47.10 -10.23
N LYS A 2 32.73 45.89 -10.71
CA LYS A 2 31.58 45.08 -10.28
C LYS A 2 31.90 44.37 -8.97
N ARG A 3 30.97 44.37 -8.01
CA ARG A 3 30.89 43.34 -6.98
C ARG A 3 29.47 42.77 -7.04
N ASN A 4 29.36 41.63 -7.70
CA ASN A 4 28.15 40.82 -7.66
C ASN A 4 28.17 40.09 -6.31
N GLU A 5 27.18 40.38 -5.48
CA GLU A 5 26.91 39.65 -4.26
C GLU A 5 26.43 38.25 -4.64
N THR A 6 27.17 37.24 -4.17
CA THR A 6 26.83 35.83 -4.29
C THR A 6 25.62 35.55 -3.41
N GLY A 7 24.42 35.72 -3.95
CA GLY A 7 23.19 35.28 -3.32
C GLY A 7 23.22 33.76 -3.18
N GLY A 8 23.45 33.29 -1.96
CA GLY A 8 23.44 31.87 -1.62
C GLY A 8 22.11 31.26 -2.04
N THR A 9 22.17 30.34 -3.00
CA THR A 9 21.03 29.57 -3.48
C THR A 9 20.62 28.58 -2.40
N GLY A 10 19.79 29.03 -1.46
CA GLY A 10 19.12 28.14 -0.51
C GLY A 10 18.25 27.15 -1.28
N THR A 11 18.62 25.87 -1.27
CA THR A 11 17.82 24.79 -1.86
C THR A 11 16.50 24.71 -1.10
N VAL A 12 15.41 25.18 -1.71
CA VAL A 12 14.06 25.01 -1.15
C VAL A 12 13.70 23.53 -1.28
N VAL A 13 13.72 22.81 -0.16
CA VAL A 13 13.32 21.40 -0.10
C VAL A 13 11.81 21.32 0.13
N ASP A 14 11.07 20.73 -0.80
CA ASP A 14 9.66 20.38 -0.60
C ASP A 14 9.55 19.17 0.35
N LEU A 15 9.46 19.46 1.64
CA LEU A 15 9.30 18.44 2.69
C LEU A 15 7.97 17.70 2.58
N GLN A 16 6.92 18.34 2.04
CA GLN A 16 5.60 17.74 1.94
C GLN A 16 5.56 16.70 0.82
N GLY A 17 6.15 17.01 -0.34
CA GLY A 17 6.38 16.06 -1.42
C GLY A 17 7.18 14.84 -0.94
N ALA A 18 8.32 15.08 -0.29
CA ALA A 18 9.18 14.01 0.23
C ALA A 18 8.48 13.11 1.27
N ARG A 19 7.64 13.69 2.15
CA ARG A 19 6.84 12.90 3.12
C ARG A 19 5.80 12.03 2.42
N ARG A 20 5.14 12.54 1.38
CA ARG A 20 4.12 11.80 0.63
C ARG A 20 4.73 10.65 -0.16
N GLU A 21 5.86 10.89 -0.81
CA GLU A 21 6.62 9.86 -1.53
C GLU A 21 7.06 8.75 -0.57
N ARG A 22 7.66 9.11 0.57
CA ARG A 22 8.04 8.13 1.59
C ARG A 22 6.84 7.34 2.12
N ARG A 23 5.68 7.98 2.32
CA ARG A 23 4.46 7.29 2.76
C ARG A 23 3.98 6.30 1.70
N LEU A 24 3.99 6.69 0.43
CA LEU A 24 3.64 5.83 -0.70
C LEU A 24 4.55 4.61 -0.78
N ASP A 25 5.86 4.78 -0.60
CA ASP A 25 6.82 3.67 -0.60
C ASP A 25 6.56 2.67 0.53
N LEU A 26 6.16 3.15 1.71
CA LEU A 26 5.75 2.26 2.81
C LEU A 26 4.50 1.45 2.44
N TYR A 27 3.52 2.04 1.75
CA TYR A 27 2.36 1.28 1.25
C TYR A 27 2.73 0.28 0.16
N ARG A 28 3.63 0.64 -0.77
CA ARG A 28 4.15 -0.27 -1.80
C ARG A 28 4.82 -1.48 -1.16
N ALA A 29 5.71 -1.26 -0.18
CA ALA A 29 6.37 -2.34 0.55
C ALA A 29 5.37 -3.23 1.30
N ARG A 30 4.41 -2.62 2.00
CA ARG A 30 3.34 -3.33 2.73
C ARG A 30 2.46 -4.18 1.83
N LEU A 31 2.12 -3.67 0.65
CA LEU A 31 1.34 -4.38 -0.36
C LEU A 31 2.12 -5.57 -0.92
N ALA A 32 3.38 -5.36 -1.31
CA ALA A 32 4.24 -6.42 -1.84
C ALA A 32 4.40 -7.58 -0.84
N ASP A 33 4.64 -7.27 0.43
CA ASP A 33 4.73 -8.24 1.52
C ASP A 33 3.45 -9.08 1.66
N ARG A 34 2.29 -8.43 1.76
CA ARG A 34 0.99 -9.12 1.89
C ARG A 34 0.61 -9.95 0.67
N MET A 35 1.00 -9.49 -0.52
CA MET A 35 0.79 -10.23 -1.76
C MET A 35 1.62 -11.51 -1.81
N ALA A 36 2.87 -11.44 -1.35
CA ALA A 36 3.75 -12.60 -1.24
C ALA A 36 3.23 -13.60 -0.20
N ASP A 37 2.86 -13.13 0.98
CA ASP A 37 2.29 -13.96 2.05
C ASP A 37 1.01 -14.67 1.61
N ASN A 38 0.05 -13.93 1.04
CA ASN A 38 -1.22 -14.48 0.58
C ASN A 38 -1.00 -15.59 -0.45
N ARG A 39 -0.06 -15.39 -1.38
CA ARG A 39 0.33 -16.41 -2.36
C ARG A 39 0.93 -17.63 -1.67
N ALA A 40 1.88 -17.45 -0.74
CA ALA A 40 2.52 -18.55 -0.03
C ALA A 40 1.51 -19.39 0.77
N MET A 41 0.52 -18.75 1.40
CA MET A 41 -0.55 -19.43 2.13
C MET A 41 -1.44 -20.26 1.18
N LEU A 42 -1.81 -19.72 0.02
CA LEU A 42 -2.57 -20.47 -1.00
C LEU A 42 -1.76 -21.66 -1.54
N GLU A 43 -0.48 -21.47 -1.82
CA GLU A 43 0.40 -22.56 -2.25
C GLU A 43 0.52 -23.66 -1.18
N THR A 44 0.54 -23.29 0.09
CA THR A 44 0.57 -24.23 1.23
C THR A 44 -0.71 -25.06 1.30
N LEU A 45 -1.89 -24.44 1.15
CA LEU A 45 -3.17 -25.14 1.10
C LEU A 45 -3.25 -26.11 -0.09
N TYR A 46 -2.73 -25.70 -1.24
CA TYR A 46 -2.71 -26.52 -2.44
C TYR A 46 -1.77 -27.71 -2.29
N LYS A 47 -0.51 -27.48 -1.92
CA LYS A 47 0.51 -28.54 -1.75
C LYS A 47 0.18 -29.50 -0.61
N GLY A 48 -0.44 -28.99 0.46
CA GLY A 48 -0.86 -29.80 1.60
C GLY A 48 -2.10 -30.66 1.37
N GLY A 49 -2.77 -30.54 0.21
CA GLY A 49 -4.00 -31.28 -0.10
C GLY A 49 -5.21 -30.88 0.75
N THR A 50 -5.07 -29.87 1.61
CA THR A 50 -6.12 -29.46 2.55
C THR A 50 -7.19 -28.59 1.91
N LEU A 51 -6.97 -28.10 0.67
CA LEU A 51 -7.93 -27.29 -0.08
C LEU A 51 -9.33 -27.92 -0.16
N PHE A 52 -9.40 -29.26 -0.29
CA PHE A 52 -10.64 -30.02 -0.43
C PHE A 52 -11.31 -30.36 0.91
N SER A 53 -10.66 -30.07 2.04
CA SER A 53 -11.31 -30.16 3.34
C SER A 53 -12.27 -28.97 3.56
N PRO A 54 -13.33 -29.12 4.37
CA PRO A 54 -14.21 -27.99 4.70
C PRO A 54 -13.45 -26.79 5.28
N GLU A 55 -12.43 -27.04 6.10
CA GLU A 55 -11.58 -26.00 6.70
C GLU A 55 -10.72 -25.31 5.66
N GLY A 56 -9.97 -26.07 4.86
CA GLY A 56 -9.11 -25.51 3.83
C GLY A 56 -9.90 -24.82 2.71
N THR A 57 -11.12 -25.25 2.40
CA THR A 57 -12.02 -24.51 1.51
C THR A 57 -12.43 -23.17 2.12
N ARG A 58 -12.73 -23.12 3.43
CA ARG A 58 -13.06 -21.86 4.11
C ARG A 58 -11.87 -20.91 4.11
N GLN A 59 -10.68 -21.40 4.47
CA GLN A 59 -9.45 -20.64 4.48
C GLN A 59 -9.07 -20.16 3.07
N GLY A 60 -9.17 -21.02 2.06
CA GLY A 60 -8.93 -20.66 0.66
C GLY A 60 -9.85 -19.54 0.18
N ARG A 61 -11.15 -19.60 0.50
CA ARG A 61 -12.09 -18.51 0.18
C ARG A 61 -11.73 -17.20 0.89
N ALA A 62 -11.29 -17.27 2.15
CA ALA A 62 -10.86 -16.08 2.89
C ALA A 62 -9.61 -15.44 2.24
N LEU A 63 -8.63 -16.26 1.86
CA LEU A 63 -7.41 -15.82 1.17
C LEU A 63 -7.71 -15.21 -0.21
N LEU A 64 -8.65 -15.79 -0.97
CA LEU A 64 -9.08 -15.20 -2.25
C LEU A 64 -9.76 -13.83 -2.06
N LYS A 65 -10.59 -13.68 -1.02
CA LYS A 65 -11.16 -12.36 -0.67
C LYS A 65 -10.07 -11.37 -0.25
N ALA A 66 -9.09 -11.80 0.54
CA ALA A 66 -7.95 -10.97 0.89
C ALA A 66 -7.19 -10.52 -0.38
N ARG A 67 -6.96 -11.43 -1.34
CA ARG A 67 -6.33 -11.11 -2.63
C ARG A 67 -7.08 -10.04 -3.41
N GLN A 68 -8.42 -10.09 -3.43
CA GLN A 68 -9.26 -9.07 -4.08
C GLN A 68 -9.11 -7.70 -3.40
N LEU A 69 -9.06 -7.64 -2.07
CA LEU A 69 -8.79 -6.40 -1.34
C LEU A 69 -7.40 -5.86 -1.68
N LEU A 70 -6.38 -6.71 -1.74
CA LEU A 70 -5.02 -6.32 -2.12
C LEU A 70 -4.93 -5.80 -3.57
N GLN A 71 -5.75 -6.33 -4.50
CA GLN A 71 -5.86 -5.77 -5.85
C GLN A 71 -6.44 -4.35 -5.84
N ARG A 72 -7.46 -4.09 -5.02
CA ARG A 72 -7.99 -2.73 -4.84
C ARG A 72 -6.96 -1.79 -4.21
N VAL A 73 -6.20 -2.27 -3.22
CA VAL A 73 -5.07 -1.51 -2.65
C VAL A 73 -4.05 -1.15 -3.72
N ASN A 74 -3.71 -2.08 -4.62
CA ASN A 74 -2.80 -1.81 -5.75
C ASN A 74 -3.31 -0.67 -6.64
N THR A 75 -4.58 -0.69 -7.02
CA THR A 75 -5.19 0.38 -7.81
C THR A 75 -5.13 1.75 -7.12
N LEU A 76 -5.32 1.80 -5.80
CA LEU A 76 -5.21 3.05 -5.03
C LEU A 76 -3.75 3.53 -4.89
N VAL A 77 -2.78 2.61 -4.80
CA VAL A 77 -1.35 2.93 -4.82
C VAL A 77 -0.93 3.49 -6.18
N GLU A 78 -1.40 2.91 -7.29
CA GLU A 78 -1.18 3.42 -8.65
C GLU A 78 -1.81 4.81 -8.84
N LEU A 79 -3.01 5.04 -8.27
CA LEU A 79 -3.64 6.36 -8.28
C LEU A 79 -2.79 7.41 -7.55
N LEU A 80 -2.19 7.04 -6.41
CA LEU A 80 -1.35 7.94 -5.62
C LEU A 80 0.04 8.15 -6.23
N SER A 81 0.58 7.18 -6.98
CA SER A 81 1.86 7.34 -7.68
C SER A 81 1.75 8.26 -8.89
N GLY A 82 0.53 8.46 -9.42
CA GLY A 82 0.32 9.18 -10.67
C GLY A 82 0.85 8.42 -11.88
N GLU A 83 1.22 7.14 -11.73
CA GLU A 83 1.66 6.29 -12.83
C GLU A 83 0.46 5.98 -13.74
N GLY A 84 0.64 6.13 -15.06
CA GLY A 84 -0.37 5.76 -16.06
C GLY A 84 -1.45 6.81 -16.36
N VAL A 85 -1.39 8.01 -15.78
CA VAL A 85 -2.38 9.07 -16.02
C VAL A 85 -1.70 10.33 -16.57
N THR A 86 -1.99 10.65 -17.83
CA THR A 86 -1.54 11.88 -18.51
C THR A 86 -2.77 12.68 -18.96
N PRO A 87 -2.95 13.95 -18.56
CA PRO A 87 -2.06 14.75 -17.70
C PRO A 87 -2.00 14.22 -16.26
N PRO A 88 -0.91 14.50 -15.51
CA PRO A 88 -0.75 13.99 -14.15
C PRO A 88 -1.99 14.32 -13.33
N PRO A 89 -2.56 13.34 -12.61
CA PRO A 89 -3.78 13.57 -11.86
C PRO A 89 -3.46 14.65 -10.83
N ARG A 90 -4.27 15.71 -10.79
CA ARG A 90 -4.25 16.60 -9.64
C ARG A 90 -4.51 15.69 -8.44
N LEU A 91 -3.55 15.58 -7.52
CA LEU A 91 -3.72 14.85 -6.28
C LEU A 91 -5.13 15.18 -5.76
N PRO A 92 -6.00 14.17 -5.54
CA PRO A 92 -7.37 14.44 -5.16
C PRO A 92 -7.37 15.42 -3.99
N ALA A 93 -8.34 16.34 -3.89
CA ALA A 93 -8.50 17.15 -2.67
C ALA A 93 -8.62 16.27 -1.39
N ARG A 94 -8.77 14.96 -1.59
CA ARG A 94 -9.02 13.88 -0.65
C ARG A 94 -7.88 12.84 -0.60
N VAL A 95 -6.61 13.23 -0.83
CA VAL A 95 -5.44 12.31 -0.70
C VAL A 95 -5.46 11.55 0.63
N GLU A 96 -5.80 12.22 1.73
CA GLU A 96 -5.88 11.57 3.03
C GLU A 96 -6.99 10.52 3.11
N GLU A 97 -8.14 10.74 2.46
CA GLU A 97 -9.21 9.73 2.38
C GLU A 97 -8.74 8.47 1.64
N VAL A 98 -7.92 8.63 0.59
CA VAL A 98 -7.34 7.50 -0.15
C VAL A 98 -6.39 6.70 0.76
N TYR A 99 -5.57 7.38 1.56
CA TYR A 99 -4.69 6.69 2.51
C TYR A 99 -5.45 5.98 3.64
N GLU A 100 -6.53 6.56 4.15
CA GLU A 100 -7.39 5.91 5.15
C GLU A 100 -8.11 4.68 4.54
N GLU A 101 -8.49 4.76 3.27
CA GLU A 101 -9.03 3.60 2.53
C GLU A 101 -7.98 2.50 2.38
N LEU A 102 -6.73 2.85 2.03
CA LEU A 102 -5.61 1.90 1.97
C LEU A 102 -5.43 1.18 3.31
N ASP A 103 -5.38 1.90 4.42
CA ASP A 103 -5.26 1.32 5.77
C ASP A 103 -6.42 0.37 6.08
N THR A 104 -7.65 0.77 5.74
CA THR A 104 -8.86 -0.03 5.97
C THR A 104 -8.82 -1.34 5.18
N LEU A 105 -8.44 -1.28 3.89
CA LEU A 105 -8.39 -2.45 3.03
C LEU A 105 -7.26 -3.40 3.44
N LEU A 106 -6.09 -2.86 3.81
CA LEU A 106 -4.96 -3.65 4.32
C LEU A 106 -5.34 -4.37 5.62
N ALA A 107 -5.95 -3.67 6.59
CA ALA A 107 -6.39 -4.28 7.84
C ALA A 107 -7.43 -5.39 7.62
N ARG A 108 -8.38 -5.19 6.69
CA ARG A 108 -9.34 -6.23 6.32
C ARG A 108 -8.68 -7.44 5.64
N SER A 109 -7.66 -7.19 4.81
CA SER A 109 -6.90 -8.28 4.17
C SER A 109 -6.10 -9.10 5.18
N ASP A 110 -5.53 -8.45 6.20
CA ASP A 110 -4.78 -9.08 7.28
C ASP A 110 -5.72 -9.98 8.11
N ALA A 111 -6.90 -9.46 8.49
CA ALA A 111 -7.92 -10.23 9.21
C ALA A 111 -8.40 -11.47 8.44
N LEU A 112 -8.61 -11.36 7.13
CA LEU A 112 -9.01 -12.49 6.28
C LEU A 112 -7.89 -13.53 6.09
N SER A 113 -6.63 -13.10 6.18
CA SER A 113 -5.46 -13.97 6.04
C SER A 113 -5.01 -14.56 7.38
N GLY A 114 -5.70 -14.26 8.49
CA GLY A 114 -5.29 -14.71 9.83
C GLY A 114 -3.95 -14.12 10.28
N ARG A 115 -3.55 -12.99 9.69
CA ARG A 115 -2.36 -12.24 10.11
C ARG A 115 -2.78 -11.38 11.30
N ASP A 116 -2.47 -11.83 12.52
CA ASP A 116 -2.74 -11.05 13.72
C ASP A 116 -1.98 -9.73 13.64
N GLY A 117 -2.66 -8.63 14.00
CA GLY A 117 -2.35 -7.23 13.69
C GLY A 117 -1.04 -6.62 14.23
N ALA A 118 0.03 -7.40 14.34
CA ALA A 118 1.37 -6.96 14.77
C ALA A 118 2.02 -5.93 13.82
N SER A 119 1.41 -5.62 12.67
CA SER A 119 1.94 -4.61 11.72
C SER A 119 0.88 -3.62 11.23
N VAL A 120 -0.06 -3.24 12.10
CA VAL A 120 -1.06 -2.18 11.83
C VAL A 120 -0.75 -0.91 12.62
N ALA A 121 0.53 -0.57 12.79
CA ALA A 121 0.87 0.81 13.11
C ALA A 121 0.38 1.68 11.94
N ARG A 122 -0.76 2.36 12.14
CA ARG A 122 -1.25 3.40 11.25
C ARG A 122 -0.08 4.32 10.96
N LEU A 123 0.21 4.54 9.68
CA LEU A 123 1.30 5.43 9.32
C LEU A 123 0.99 6.82 9.86
N PRO A 124 2.00 7.56 10.35
CA PRO A 124 1.76 8.87 10.95
C PRO A 124 1.02 9.77 9.96
N ARG A 125 -0.09 10.36 10.43
CA ARG A 125 -0.78 11.45 9.73
C ARG A 125 0.17 12.66 9.78
N SER A 126 0.70 13.04 8.63
CA SER A 126 1.66 14.15 8.48
C SER A 126 1.02 15.51 8.70
#